data_AF-A0A1C5CNK2-F1
#
_entry.id   AF-A0A1C5CNK2-F1
#
_cell.length_a   1.000
_cell.length_b   1.000
_cell.length_c   1.000
_cell.angle_alpha   90.00
_cell.angle_beta   90.00
_cell.angle_gamma   90.00
#
_symmetry.space_group_name_H-M   'P 1'
#
loop_
_entity.id
_entity.type
_entity.pdbx_description
1 polymer ?
#
loop_
_entity_poly.entity_id
_entity_poly.type
_entity_poly.pdbx_seq_one_letter_code
_entity_poly.pdbx_strand_id
1 'polypeptide(L)'
;MQPGKQSGIRRVTSWQLVGAQLRHFRKLAGLTQAALAEQAGVGEDTIASIEQGRRALQLDLAVQLDELLDTKGVLRVAVEKIPRKERYQALVKDFVQYEQDAVSLISYESQLIPGLLQTEAYARFIFDCNYPPLEDHEIEKRVADRLGRQKILERKPRPLLHFILEESILHTELGDPDVMREQLLHLRRCMDLPFVTIQIMPRNTRRHAGLAGPLVLLETPDHDQLVYVDGQLRGELYDEPSDVSALMQRYGMLRSQALTVEESTRLLDALLDALLGETCPAQHTPPRPYRPPLVQVQLQQRRRRQLRRSRLPLAQVQLQQR
;
A
#
# COMPACT_ATOMS: atom_id res chain seq x y z
N MET A 1 -24.43 -33.78 26.36
CA MET A 1 -24.78 -32.96 25.19
C MET A 1 -23.53 -32.26 24.70
N GLN A 2 -22.98 -32.66 23.55
CA GLN A 2 -21.93 -31.89 22.88
C GLN A 2 -22.58 -30.73 22.14
N PRO A 3 -22.08 -29.49 22.25
CA PRO A 3 -22.59 -28.37 21.47
C PRO A 3 -22.22 -28.57 19.99
N GLY A 4 -23.24 -28.50 19.13
CA GLY A 4 -23.12 -28.75 17.69
C GLY A 4 -22.18 -27.77 17.00
N LYS A 5 -21.32 -28.30 16.11
CA LYS A 5 -20.56 -27.53 15.14
C LYS A 5 -21.52 -26.76 14.24
N GLN A 6 -21.63 -25.45 14.44
CA GLN A 6 -22.19 -24.55 13.44
C GLN A 6 -21.22 -24.51 12.25
N SER A 7 -21.62 -25.16 11.15
CA SER A 7 -20.97 -25.03 9.85
C SER A 7 -21.08 -23.58 9.39
N GLY A 8 -20.03 -22.79 9.59
CA GLY A 8 -19.98 -21.41 9.10
C GLY A 8 -20.14 -21.38 7.57
N ILE A 9 -21.16 -20.66 7.10
CA ILE A 9 -21.36 -20.38 5.67
C ILE A 9 -20.10 -19.66 5.16
N ARG A 10 -19.30 -20.33 4.33
CA ARG A 10 -18.14 -19.72 3.68
C ARG A 10 -18.66 -18.64 2.74
N ARG A 11 -18.44 -17.35 3.08
CA ARG A 11 -18.83 -16.23 2.22
C ARG A 11 -18.07 -16.34 0.89
N VAL A 12 -18.80 -16.49 -0.20
CA VAL A 12 -18.29 -16.55 -1.58
C VAL A 12 -18.30 -15.14 -2.16
N THR A 13 -17.23 -14.70 -2.82
CA THR A 13 -17.19 -13.36 -3.47
C THR A 13 -18.02 -13.34 -4.75
N SER A 14 -18.45 -12.16 -5.23
CA SER A 14 -19.22 -12.08 -6.48
C SER A 14 -18.43 -12.63 -7.67
N TRP A 15 -17.10 -12.45 -7.68
CA TRP A 15 -16.22 -13.03 -8.70
C TRP A 15 -16.10 -14.54 -8.65
N GLN A 16 -16.15 -15.14 -7.46
CA GLN A 16 -16.22 -16.61 -7.35
C GLN A 16 -17.56 -17.14 -7.86
N LEU A 17 -18.65 -16.39 -7.70
CA LEU A 17 -19.95 -16.73 -8.28
C LEU A 17 -19.91 -16.66 -9.81
N VAL A 18 -19.40 -15.56 -10.38
CA VAL A 18 -19.24 -15.41 -11.84
C VAL A 18 -18.30 -16.47 -12.41
N GLY A 19 -17.17 -16.74 -11.75
CA GLY A 19 -16.26 -17.80 -12.15
C GLY A 19 -16.92 -19.19 -12.13
N ALA A 20 -17.76 -19.47 -11.14
CA ALA A 20 -18.53 -20.70 -11.09
C ALA A 20 -19.58 -20.80 -12.22
N GLN A 21 -20.22 -19.68 -12.58
CA GLN A 21 -21.15 -19.62 -13.73
C GLN A 21 -20.40 -19.88 -15.04
N LEU A 22 -19.26 -19.22 -15.27
CA LEU A 22 -18.42 -19.46 -16.44
C LEU A 22 -18.02 -20.94 -16.55
N ARG A 23 -17.53 -21.52 -15.45
CA ARG A 23 -17.19 -22.94 -15.39
C ARG A 23 -18.38 -23.84 -15.74
N HIS A 24 -19.56 -23.49 -15.25
CA HIS A 24 -20.77 -24.25 -15.51
C HIS A 24 -21.13 -24.24 -17.00
N PHE A 25 -21.19 -23.06 -17.62
CA PHE A 25 -21.51 -22.93 -19.05
C PHE A 25 -20.45 -23.57 -19.95
N ARG A 26 -19.17 -23.40 -19.63
CA ARG A 26 -18.10 -24.08 -20.38
C ARG A 26 -18.27 -25.61 -20.36
N LYS A 27 -18.60 -26.18 -19.20
CA LYS A 27 -18.83 -27.62 -19.07
C LYS A 27 -20.07 -28.07 -19.85
N LEU A 28 -21.13 -27.27 -19.89
CA LEU A 28 -22.32 -27.57 -20.71
C LEU A 28 -22.00 -27.55 -22.21
N ALA A 29 -21.11 -26.65 -22.65
CA ALA A 29 -20.59 -26.61 -24.01
C ALA A 29 -19.58 -27.72 -24.33
N GLY A 30 -19.20 -28.56 -23.35
CA GLY A 30 -18.25 -29.65 -23.54
C GLY A 30 -16.80 -29.21 -23.76
N LEU A 31 -16.47 -27.96 -23.46
CA LEU A 31 -15.13 -27.40 -23.73
C LEU A 31 -14.18 -27.59 -22.55
N THR A 32 -12.90 -27.81 -22.84
CA THR A 32 -11.81 -27.70 -21.83
C THR A 32 -11.47 -26.23 -21.59
N GLN A 33 -10.71 -25.93 -20.52
CA GLN A 33 -10.24 -24.56 -20.30
C GLN A 33 -9.35 -24.08 -21.44
N ALA A 34 -8.40 -24.92 -21.88
CA ALA A 34 -7.58 -24.69 -23.08
C ALA A 34 -8.41 -24.39 -24.34
N ALA A 35 -9.43 -25.20 -24.65
CA ALA A 35 -10.25 -25.02 -25.85
C ALA A 35 -11.07 -23.72 -25.80
N LEU A 36 -11.63 -23.37 -24.65
CA LEU A 36 -12.33 -22.09 -24.49
C LEU A 36 -11.37 -20.90 -24.61
N ALA A 37 -10.17 -21.03 -24.03
CA ALA A 37 -9.14 -20.00 -24.07
C ALA A 37 -8.69 -19.73 -25.52
N GLU A 38 -8.46 -20.78 -26.30
CA GLU A 38 -8.14 -20.71 -27.73
C GLU A 38 -9.23 -19.98 -28.53
N GLN A 39 -10.50 -20.36 -28.33
CA GLN A 39 -11.63 -19.71 -29.01
C GLN A 39 -11.82 -18.25 -28.59
N ALA A 40 -11.52 -17.93 -27.33
CA ALA A 40 -11.61 -16.57 -26.81
C ALA A 40 -10.38 -15.70 -27.14
N GLY A 41 -9.29 -16.28 -27.66
CA GLY A 41 -8.04 -15.57 -27.93
C GLY A 41 -7.27 -15.18 -26.66
N VAL A 42 -7.41 -15.94 -25.57
CA VAL A 42 -6.75 -15.69 -24.27
C VAL A 42 -5.94 -16.91 -23.83
N GLY A 43 -5.09 -16.76 -22.82
CA GLY A 43 -4.35 -17.89 -22.23
C GLY A 43 -5.23 -18.81 -21.35
N GLU A 44 -4.92 -20.11 -21.30
CA GLU A 44 -5.63 -21.08 -20.45
C GLU A 44 -5.65 -20.67 -18.97
N ASP A 45 -4.52 -20.16 -18.46
CA ASP A 45 -4.39 -19.65 -17.10
C ASP A 45 -5.33 -18.48 -16.79
N THR A 46 -5.70 -17.69 -17.81
CA THR A 46 -6.68 -16.61 -17.67
C THR A 46 -8.07 -17.19 -17.40
N ILE A 47 -8.53 -18.15 -18.20
CA ILE A 47 -9.81 -18.84 -17.99
C ILE A 47 -9.82 -19.55 -16.63
N ALA A 48 -8.74 -20.26 -16.28
CA ALA A 48 -8.63 -20.94 -15.00
C ALA A 48 -8.69 -19.97 -13.81
N SER A 49 -8.02 -18.81 -13.90
CA SER A 49 -8.02 -17.78 -12.86
C SER A 49 -9.37 -17.09 -12.71
N ILE A 50 -10.08 -16.85 -13.82
CA ILE A 50 -11.45 -16.31 -13.81
C ILE A 50 -12.41 -17.31 -13.16
N GLU A 51 -12.38 -18.58 -13.56
CA GLU A 51 -13.26 -19.61 -12.99
C GLU A 51 -13.07 -19.83 -11.48
N GLN A 52 -11.86 -19.56 -10.97
CA GLN A 52 -11.54 -19.65 -9.55
C GLN A 52 -11.90 -18.37 -8.77
N GLY A 53 -12.35 -17.32 -9.46
CA GLY A 53 -12.58 -15.99 -8.90
C GLY A 53 -11.32 -15.29 -8.41
N ARG A 54 -10.14 -15.68 -8.94
CA ARG A 54 -8.86 -15.02 -8.66
C ARG A 54 -8.64 -13.80 -9.54
N ARG A 55 -9.13 -13.84 -10.78
CA ARG A 55 -9.13 -12.73 -11.75
C ARG A 55 -10.56 -12.30 -12.05
N ALA A 56 -10.78 -10.99 -12.15
CA ALA A 56 -12.07 -10.44 -12.56
C ALA A 56 -12.33 -10.77 -14.04
N LEU A 57 -13.58 -11.15 -14.37
CA LEU A 57 -14.01 -11.24 -15.76
C LEU A 57 -14.31 -9.83 -16.27
N GLN A 58 -13.58 -9.40 -17.30
CA GLN A 58 -13.81 -8.10 -17.94
C GLN A 58 -15.07 -8.12 -18.80
N LEU A 59 -15.67 -6.94 -19.01
CA LEU A 59 -16.99 -6.84 -19.64
C LEU A 59 -16.96 -7.27 -21.11
N ASP A 60 -15.93 -6.84 -21.84
CA ASP A 60 -15.65 -7.23 -23.22
C ASP A 60 -15.52 -8.75 -23.36
N LEU A 61 -14.71 -9.39 -22.51
CA LEU A 61 -14.54 -10.83 -22.50
C LEU A 61 -15.83 -11.53 -22.04
N ALA A 62 -16.62 -10.94 -21.15
CA ALA A 62 -17.91 -11.50 -20.75
C ALA A 62 -18.90 -11.55 -21.91
N VAL A 63 -18.95 -10.50 -22.74
CA VAL A 63 -19.78 -10.47 -23.97
C VAL A 63 -19.34 -11.58 -24.93
N GLN A 64 -18.04 -11.66 -25.20
CA GLN A 64 -17.49 -12.68 -26.09
C GLN A 64 -17.76 -14.11 -25.58
N LEU A 65 -17.56 -14.35 -24.28
CA LEU A 65 -17.83 -15.67 -23.69
C LEU A 65 -19.32 -16.00 -23.66
N ASP A 66 -20.20 -15.00 -23.52
CA ASP A 66 -21.64 -15.19 -23.62
C ASP A 66 -22.04 -15.66 -25.03
N GLU A 67 -21.39 -15.14 -26.07
CA GLU A 67 -21.58 -15.57 -27.47
C GLU A 67 -21.02 -16.97 -27.72
N LEU A 68 -19.77 -17.23 -27.30
CA LEU A 68 -19.10 -18.53 -27.51
C LEU A 68 -19.80 -19.69 -26.79
N LEU A 69 -20.37 -19.43 -25.61
CA LEU A 69 -21.00 -20.44 -24.77
C LEU A 69 -22.54 -20.42 -24.84
N ASP A 70 -23.12 -19.56 -25.67
CA ASP A 70 -24.56 -19.33 -25.82
C ASP A 70 -25.32 -19.14 -24.50
N THR A 71 -24.75 -18.35 -23.58
CA THR A 71 -25.29 -18.18 -22.22
C THR A 71 -26.47 -17.20 -22.15
N LYS A 72 -26.81 -16.56 -23.27
CA LYS A 72 -27.84 -15.51 -23.39
C LYS A 72 -27.58 -14.28 -22.51
N GLY A 73 -26.31 -13.89 -22.33
CA GLY A 73 -25.96 -12.62 -21.68
C GLY A 73 -25.77 -12.71 -20.16
N VAL A 74 -25.76 -13.93 -19.59
CA VAL A 74 -25.69 -14.14 -18.15
C VAL A 74 -24.39 -13.60 -17.56
N LEU A 75 -23.25 -13.80 -18.23
CA LEU A 75 -21.95 -13.34 -17.73
C LEU A 75 -21.86 -11.82 -17.81
N ARG A 76 -22.26 -11.21 -18.93
CA ARG A 76 -22.32 -9.75 -19.11
C ARG A 76 -23.16 -9.09 -18.02
N VAL A 77 -24.39 -9.57 -17.80
CA VAL A 77 -25.29 -9.01 -16.77
C VAL A 77 -24.71 -9.17 -15.37
N ALA A 78 -24.10 -10.31 -15.07
CA ALA A 78 -23.45 -10.51 -13.78
C ALA A 78 -22.31 -9.51 -13.57
N VAL A 79 -21.42 -9.33 -14.55
CA VAL A 79 -20.32 -8.37 -14.50
C VAL A 79 -20.82 -6.92 -14.32
N GLU A 80 -21.87 -6.52 -15.04
CA GLU A 80 -22.48 -5.18 -14.91
C GLU A 80 -23.09 -4.91 -13.52
N LYS A 81 -23.56 -5.96 -12.83
CA LYS A 81 -24.22 -5.86 -11.53
C LYS A 81 -23.28 -6.03 -10.34
N ILE A 82 -22.03 -6.44 -10.55
CA ILE A 82 -21.04 -6.51 -9.48
C ILE A 82 -20.77 -5.09 -8.95
N PRO A 83 -20.88 -4.85 -7.63
CA PRO A 83 -20.55 -3.56 -7.05
C PRO A 83 -19.14 -3.14 -7.42
N ARG A 84 -18.94 -1.89 -7.84
CA ARG A 84 -17.61 -1.35 -8.23
C ARG A 84 -16.51 -1.73 -7.21
N LYS A 85 -16.84 -1.66 -5.91
CA LYS A 85 -15.99 -2.06 -4.77
C LYS A 85 -15.44 -3.50 -4.81
N GLU A 86 -16.16 -4.46 -5.40
CA GLU A 86 -15.67 -5.85 -5.57
C GLU A 86 -14.85 -6.02 -6.84
N ARG A 87 -15.09 -5.23 -7.90
CA ARG A 87 -14.19 -5.15 -9.07
C ARG A 87 -12.80 -4.66 -8.63
N TYR A 88 -12.76 -3.65 -7.77
CA TYR A 88 -11.53 -3.07 -7.21
C TYR A 88 -10.69 -4.03 -6.34
N GLN A 89 -11.30 -5.00 -5.64
CA GLN A 89 -10.53 -5.95 -4.83
C GLN A 89 -9.75 -6.99 -5.65
N ALA A 90 -10.18 -7.30 -6.88
CA ALA A 90 -9.39 -8.12 -7.80
C ALA A 90 -8.22 -7.31 -8.37
N LEU A 91 -8.49 -6.09 -8.80
CA LEU A 91 -7.51 -5.13 -9.32
C LEU A 91 -6.33 -4.86 -8.34
N VAL A 92 -6.59 -4.81 -7.03
CA VAL A 92 -5.53 -4.65 -6.00
C VAL A 92 -4.55 -5.84 -5.98
N LYS A 93 -5.00 -7.07 -6.27
CA LYS A 93 -4.08 -8.23 -6.36
C LYS A 93 -3.21 -8.17 -7.60
N ASP A 94 -3.70 -7.53 -8.65
CA ASP A 94 -3.02 -7.37 -9.93
C ASP A 94 -2.08 -6.15 -9.94
N PHE A 95 -2.18 -5.25 -8.95
CA PHE A 95 -1.35 -4.04 -8.88
C PHE A 95 0.16 -4.30 -8.95
N VAL A 96 0.65 -5.36 -8.28
CA VAL A 96 2.08 -5.70 -8.35
C VAL A 96 2.49 -6.07 -9.77
N GLN A 97 1.63 -6.74 -10.54
CA GLN A 97 1.91 -7.04 -11.95
C GLN A 97 1.88 -5.77 -12.79
N TYR A 98 0.86 -4.92 -12.62
CA TYR A 98 0.80 -3.63 -13.30
C TYR A 98 2.01 -2.74 -13.01
N GLU A 99 2.49 -2.72 -11.76
CA GLU A 99 3.71 -2.00 -11.39
C GLU A 99 4.92 -2.54 -12.15
N GLN A 100 5.12 -3.86 -12.21
CA GLN A 100 6.27 -4.46 -12.89
C GLN A 100 6.25 -4.24 -14.41
N ASP A 101 5.06 -4.19 -15.01
CA ASP A 101 4.89 -4.05 -16.45
C ASP A 101 4.79 -2.59 -16.91
N ALA A 102 4.56 -1.65 -15.98
CA ALA A 102 4.32 -0.24 -16.26
C ALA A 102 5.34 0.38 -17.22
N VAL A 103 4.87 1.22 -18.15
CA VAL A 103 5.73 2.04 -19.03
C VAL A 103 6.10 3.36 -18.34
N SER A 104 5.23 3.86 -17.48
CA SER A 104 5.51 4.97 -16.57
C SER A 104 4.90 4.73 -15.20
N LEU A 105 5.58 5.16 -14.15
CA LEU A 105 5.10 5.10 -12.77
C LEU A 105 5.48 6.37 -12.05
N ILE A 106 4.50 6.93 -11.34
CA ILE A 106 4.66 8.08 -10.47
C ILE A 106 4.21 7.67 -9.07
N SER A 107 4.99 7.98 -8.05
CA SER A 107 4.64 7.73 -6.66
C SER A 107 4.80 9.00 -5.84
N TYR A 108 3.80 9.31 -5.03
CA TYR A 108 3.89 10.32 -3.98
C TYR A 108 3.77 9.63 -2.63
N GLU A 109 4.75 9.87 -1.76
CA GLU A 109 4.79 9.31 -0.42
C GLU A 109 4.91 10.41 0.63
N SER A 110 4.11 10.30 1.69
CA SER A 110 4.04 11.32 2.74
C SER A 110 4.62 10.90 4.08
N GLN A 111 4.93 9.61 4.26
CA GLN A 111 5.36 9.07 5.55
C GLN A 111 6.57 8.14 5.46
N LEU A 112 6.76 7.45 4.33
CA LEU A 112 7.79 6.43 4.15
C LEU A 112 8.48 6.60 2.81
N ILE A 113 9.71 6.11 2.69
CA ILE A 113 10.37 6.01 1.37
C ILE A 113 9.58 5.03 0.48
N PRO A 114 9.33 5.34 -0.81
CA PRO A 114 8.63 4.46 -1.74
C PRO A 114 9.27 3.09 -1.78
N GLY A 115 8.46 2.03 -1.76
CA GLY A 115 8.95 0.66 -1.68
C GLY A 115 9.97 0.26 -2.74
N LEU A 116 9.87 0.86 -3.93
CA LEU A 116 10.80 0.66 -5.04
C LEU A 116 12.20 1.27 -4.80
N LEU A 117 12.32 2.17 -3.83
CA LEU A 117 13.56 2.86 -3.48
C LEU A 117 14.06 2.50 -2.07
N GLN A 118 13.49 1.49 -1.41
CA GLN A 118 13.88 1.10 -0.06
C GLN A 118 15.13 0.21 -0.07
N THR A 119 16.04 0.38 0.89
CA THR A 119 17.06 -0.64 1.16
C THR A 119 16.43 -1.83 1.88
N GLU A 120 17.11 -2.98 1.88
CA GLU A 120 16.66 -4.15 2.65
C GLU A 120 16.49 -3.81 4.14
N ALA A 121 17.46 -3.11 4.72
CA ALA A 121 17.45 -2.73 6.12
C ALA A 121 16.26 -1.81 6.45
N TYR A 122 15.96 -0.83 5.59
CA TYR A 122 14.80 0.04 5.77
C TYR A 122 13.49 -0.74 5.62
N ALA A 123 13.35 -1.56 4.59
CA ALA A 123 12.15 -2.37 4.37
C ALA A 123 11.86 -3.31 5.55
N ARG A 124 12.91 -3.97 6.07
CA ARG A 124 12.82 -4.84 7.25
C ARG A 124 12.32 -4.07 8.47
N PHE A 125 12.95 -2.93 8.78
CA PHE A 125 12.54 -2.08 9.90
C PHE A 125 11.06 -1.67 9.82
N ILE A 126 10.57 -1.32 8.62
CA ILE A 126 9.15 -0.97 8.44
C ILE A 126 8.23 -2.15 8.72
N PHE A 127 8.59 -3.37 8.31
CA PHE A 127 7.80 -4.56 8.60
C PHE A 127 7.87 -4.98 10.07
N ASP A 128 8.98 -4.74 10.76
CA ASP A 128 9.12 -4.95 12.20
C ASP A 128 8.20 -4.00 13.00
N CYS A 129 7.94 -2.80 12.48
CA CYS A 129 7.00 -1.83 13.05
C CYS A 129 5.51 -2.22 12.87
N ASN A 130 5.19 -3.31 12.18
CA ASN A 130 3.82 -3.68 11.86
C ASN A 130 3.00 -3.97 13.13
N TYR A 131 1.74 -3.55 13.14
CA TYR A 131 0.81 -3.88 14.22
C TYR A 131 -0.52 -4.43 13.67
N PRO A 132 -0.98 -5.63 14.11
CA PRO A 132 -0.32 -6.55 15.07
C PRO A 132 1.07 -7.03 14.60
N PRO A 133 1.98 -7.41 15.50
CA PRO A 133 3.31 -7.88 15.13
C PRO A 133 3.25 -9.04 14.13
N LEU A 134 4.19 -9.07 13.20
CA LEU A 134 4.40 -10.18 12.27
C LEU A 134 5.40 -11.17 12.87
N GLU A 135 5.31 -12.42 12.47
CA GLU A 135 6.33 -13.42 12.80
C GLU A 135 7.57 -13.22 11.91
N ASP A 136 8.77 -13.59 12.38
CA ASP A 136 10.04 -13.39 11.65
C ASP A 136 9.99 -13.92 10.21
N HIS A 137 9.43 -15.12 10.01
CA HIS A 137 9.32 -15.72 8.68
C HIS A 137 8.39 -14.95 7.73
N GLU A 138 7.39 -14.23 8.26
CA GLU A 138 6.52 -13.36 7.48
C GLU A 138 7.24 -12.07 7.09
N ILE A 139 8.06 -11.52 7.99
CA ILE A 139 8.91 -10.36 7.72
C ILE A 139 9.90 -10.71 6.61
N GLU A 140 10.63 -11.81 6.71
CA GLU A 140 11.57 -12.28 5.68
C GLU A 140 10.91 -12.37 4.31
N LYS A 141 9.71 -12.99 4.27
CA LYS A 141 8.95 -13.12 3.02
C LYS A 141 8.58 -11.76 2.44
N ARG A 142 8.08 -10.84 3.26
CA ARG A 142 7.66 -9.51 2.80
C ARG A 142 8.85 -8.64 2.37
N VAL A 143 10.00 -8.78 3.02
CA VAL A 143 11.26 -8.14 2.59
C VAL A 143 11.68 -8.70 1.24
N ALA A 144 11.69 -10.02 1.06
CA ALA A 144 12.00 -10.64 -0.23
C ALA A 144 11.04 -10.20 -1.34
N ASP A 145 9.73 -10.13 -1.06
CA ASP A 145 8.73 -9.62 -2.00
C ASP A 145 8.97 -8.14 -2.34
N ARG A 146 9.34 -7.31 -1.35
CA ARG A 146 9.69 -5.88 -1.54
C ARG A 146 10.90 -5.71 -2.45
N LEU A 147 11.98 -6.43 -2.18
CA LEU A 147 13.20 -6.37 -3.00
C LEU A 147 12.97 -6.97 -4.39
N GLY A 148 12.14 -8.01 -4.48
CA GLY A 148 11.73 -8.61 -5.76
C GLY A 148 11.04 -7.61 -6.69
N ARG A 149 10.29 -6.65 -6.15
CA ARG A 149 9.63 -5.58 -6.92
C ARG A 149 10.63 -4.56 -7.48
N GLN A 150 11.80 -4.41 -6.89
CA GLN A 150 12.81 -3.45 -7.35
C GLN A 150 13.48 -3.84 -8.67
N LYS A 151 13.22 -5.06 -9.17
CA LYS A 151 13.64 -5.52 -10.50
C LYS A 151 13.20 -4.58 -11.63
N ILE A 152 12.13 -3.80 -11.42
CA ILE A 152 11.72 -2.74 -12.34
C ILE A 152 12.83 -1.73 -12.66
N LEU A 153 13.74 -1.46 -11.70
CA LEU A 153 14.89 -0.57 -11.88
C LEU A 153 15.96 -1.15 -12.83
N GLU A 154 15.97 -2.48 -13.01
CA GLU A 154 16.92 -3.19 -13.86
C GLU A 154 16.31 -3.62 -15.21
N ARG A 155 14.98 -3.50 -15.34
CA ARG A 155 14.20 -3.99 -16.48
C ARG A 155 14.55 -3.25 -17.78
N LYS A 156 14.47 -3.99 -18.90
CA LYS A 156 14.45 -3.43 -20.26
C LYS A 156 13.14 -3.86 -20.98
N PRO A 157 12.46 -2.95 -21.72
CA PRO A 157 12.74 -1.52 -21.81
C PRO A 157 12.55 -0.80 -20.47
N ARG A 158 13.32 0.26 -20.26
CA ARG A 158 13.31 1.04 -18.99
C ARG A 158 11.99 1.81 -18.89
N PRO A 159 11.26 1.73 -17.76
CA PRO A 159 10.12 2.59 -17.51
C PRO A 159 10.55 4.00 -17.13
N LEU A 160 9.65 4.98 -17.25
CA LEU A 160 9.82 6.30 -16.65
C LEU A 160 9.31 6.28 -15.21
N LEU A 161 10.19 6.51 -14.24
CA LEU A 161 9.85 6.46 -12.82
C LEU A 161 10.00 7.85 -12.21
N HIS A 162 8.97 8.32 -11.50
CA HIS A 162 9.00 9.61 -10.82
C HIS A 162 8.49 9.50 -9.39
N PHE A 163 9.30 9.92 -8.43
CA PHE A 163 9.00 9.86 -7.01
C PHE A 163 8.96 11.27 -6.42
N ILE A 164 7.90 11.57 -5.67
CA ILE A 164 7.78 12.79 -4.87
C ILE A 164 7.72 12.37 -3.40
N LEU A 165 8.66 12.85 -2.60
CA LEU A 165 8.82 12.48 -1.19
C LEU A 165 8.59 13.70 -0.30
N GLU A 166 7.84 13.56 0.79
CA GLU A 166 7.87 14.57 1.85
C GLU A 166 9.26 14.68 2.47
N GLU A 167 9.78 15.91 2.57
CA GLU A 167 11.08 16.19 3.21
C GLU A 167 11.11 15.62 4.63
N SER A 168 9.99 15.63 5.36
CA SER A 168 9.89 15.08 6.71
C SER A 168 10.37 13.63 6.83
N ILE A 169 10.18 12.82 5.78
CA ILE A 169 10.62 11.42 5.73
C ILE A 169 12.15 11.32 5.88
N LEU A 170 12.87 12.28 5.30
CA LEU A 170 14.34 12.32 5.31
C LEU A 170 14.92 12.77 6.65
N HIS A 171 14.10 13.42 7.49
CA HIS A 171 14.47 13.83 8.85
C HIS A 171 13.96 12.88 9.93
N THR A 172 13.22 11.83 9.55
CA THR A 172 12.65 10.92 10.54
C THR A 172 13.71 9.94 11.03
N GLU A 173 13.95 9.94 12.34
CA GLU A 173 14.80 8.97 13.03
C GLU A 173 14.04 7.63 13.17
N LEU A 174 14.00 6.87 12.09
CA LEU A 174 13.42 5.51 12.05
C LEU A 174 14.53 4.47 12.19
N GLY A 175 14.45 3.65 13.25
CA GLY A 175 15.38 2.56 13.48
C GLY A 175 16.77 3.02 13.91
N ASP A 176 17.77 2.22 13.58
CA ASP A 176 19.18 2.56 13.79
C ASP A 176 19.58 3.71 12.84
N PRO A 177 20.34 4.73 13.30
CA PRO A 177 20.87 5.78 12.42
C PRO A 177 21.54 5.29 11.14
N ASP A 178 22.19 4.11 11.18
CA ASP A 178 22.83 3.52 10.00
C ASP A 178 21.82 3.12 8.90
N VAL A 179 20.59 2.74 9.28
CA VAL A 179 19.52 2.37 8.34
C VAL A 179 19.14 3.57 7.48
N MET A 180 18.88 4.72 8.11
CA MET A 180 18.54 5.94 7.38
C MET A 180 19.71 6.47 6.58
N ARG A 181 20.95 6.38 7.11
CA ARG A 181 22.15 6.76 6.37
C ARG A 181 22.31 5.94 5.08
N GLU A 182 22.17 4.61 5.18
CA GLU A 182 22.21 3.73 4.00
C GLU A 182 21.09 4.06 3.01
N GLN A 183 19.88 4.31 3.53
CA GLN A 183 18.71 4.66 2.74
C GLN A 183 18.89 5.97 1.95
N LEU A 184 19.43 7.03 2.58
CA LEU A 184 19.70 8.31 1.91
C LEU A 184 20.79 8.16 0.84
N LEU A 185 21.84 7.38 1.13
CA LEU A 185 22.87 7.06 0.13
C LEU A 185 22.29 6.29 -1.07
N HIS A 186 21.34 5.37 -0.82
CA HIS A 186 20.63 4.65 -1.89
C HIS A 186 19.77 5.59 -2.73
N LEU A 187 18.99 6.48 -2.13
CA LEU A 187 18.21 7.49 -2.86
C LEU A 187 19.11 8.33 -3.77
N ARG A 188 20.26 8.76 -3.25
CA ARG A 188 21.20 9.58 -4.01
C ARG A 188 21.74 8.83 -5.23
N ARG A 189 22.05 7.54 -5.11
CA ARG A 189 22.44 6.69 -6.26
C ARG A 189 21.30 6.53 -7.26
N CYS A 190 20.05 6.40 -6.80
CA CYS A 190 18.90 6.30 -7.69
C CYS A 190 18.66 7.60 -8.48
N MET A 191 18.99 8.77 -7.92
CA MET A 191 18.91 10.05 -8.66
C MET A 191 19.88 10.11 -9.86
N ASP A 192 20.93 9.28 -9.91
CA ASP A 192 21.85 9.22 -11.06
C ASP A 192 21.30 8.36 -12.22
N LEU A 193 20.18 7.65 -12.02
CA LEU A 193 19.56 6.85 -13.07
C LEU A 193 18.77 7.74 -14.04
N PRO A 194 19.02 7.68 -15.37
CA PRO A 194 18.44 8.63 -16.33
C PRO A 194 16.92 8.47 -16.57
N PHE A 195 16.30 7.47 -15.95
CA PHE A 195 14.88 7.15 -16.05
C PHE A 195 14.17 7.24 -14.69
N VAL A 196 14.88 7.72 -13.65
CA VAL A 196 14.34 7.95 -12.31
C VAL A 196 14.45 9.43 -11.99
N THR A 197 13.32 10.04 -11.67
CA THR A 197 13.25 11.39 -11.13
C THR A 197 12.85 11.32 -9.67
N ILE A 198 13.54 12.03 -8.78
CA ILE A 198 13.14 12.16 -7.38
C ILE A 198 13.05 13.65 -7.05
N GLN A 199 11.87 14.08 -6.62
CA GLN A 199 11.63 15.42 -6.10
C GLN A 199 11.26 15.36 -4.62
N ILE A 200 11.65 16.39 -3.87
CA ILE A 200 11.36 16.50 -2.45
C ILE A 200 10.32 17.62 -2.24
N MET A 201 9.22 17.29 -1.59
CA MET A 201 8.22 18.23 -1.12
C MET A 201 8.73 18.92 0.15
N PRO A 202 8.91 20.26 0.13
CA PRO A 202 9.53 20.94 1.27
C PRO A 202 8.55 21.10 2.43
N ARG A 203 9.06 21.04 3.67
CA ARG A 203 8.25 21.14 4.90
C ARG A 203 7.50 22.47 5.06
N ASN A 204 7.92 23.52 4.36
CA ASN A 204 7.32 24.85 4.43
C ASN A 204 6.20 25.09 3.40
N THR A 205 5.74 24.04 2.70
CA THR A 205 4.62 24.10 1.75
C THR A 205 3.31 24.47 2.46
N ARG A 206 2.88 25.73 2.30
CA ARG A 206 1.69 26.28 2.99
C ARG A 206 0.34 25.78 2.45
N ARG A 207 0.29 25.36 1.19
CA ARG A 207 -0.89 24.80 0.54
C ARG A 207 -0.48 23.48 -0.06
N HIS A 208 -1.01 22.39 0.47
CA HIS A 208 -0.46 21.05 0.21
C HIS A 208 -1.46 20.18 -0.55
N ALA A 209 -1.11 19.72 -1.75
CA ALA A 209 -2.02 18.91 -2.58
C ALA A 209 -2.11 17.43 -2.14
N GLY A 210 -1.14 16.96 -1.35
CA GLY A 210 -1.03 15.57 -0.90
C GLY A 210 -1.66 15.25 0.46
N LEU A 211 -2.52 16.13 1.00
CA LEU A 211 -3.14 15.90 2.32
C LEU A 211 -4.06 14.68 2.38
N ALA A 212 -4.49 14.17 1.22
CA ALA A 212 -5.30 12.95 1.11
C ALA A 212 -4.48 11.66 1.29
N GLY A 213 -3.15 11.76 1.43
CA GLY A 213 -2.26 10.61 1.59
C GLY A 213 -1.50 10.22 0.32
N PRO A 214 -0.76 9.10 0.38
CA PRO A 214 0.08 8.63 -0.72
C PRO A 214 -0.76 8.11 -1.90
N LEU A 215 -0.15 8.12 -3.08
CA LEU A 215 -0.74 7.56 -4.30
C LEU A 215 0.35 7.09 -5.26
N VAL A 216 0.01 6.10 -6.08
CA VAL A 216 0.83 5.62 -7.19
C VAL A 216 0.01 5.69 -8.47
N LEU A 217 0.45 6.46 -9.45
CA LEU A 217 -0.10 6.47 -10.80
C LEU A 217 0.80 5.59 -11.67
N LEU A 218 0.21 4.78 -12.53
CA LEU A 218 0.97 4.03 -13.53
C LEU A 218 0.24 3.99 -14.87
N GLU A 219 1.02 3.78 -15.90
CA GLU A 219 0.57 3.55 -17.26
C GLU A 219 0.98 2.14 -17.69
N THR A 220 0.04 1.36 -18.20
CA THR A 220 0.29 -0.01 -18.68
C THR A 220 0.93 -0.01 -20.08
N PRO A 221 1.46 -1.15 -20.55
CA PRO A 221 1.90 -1.29 -21.95
C PRO A 221 0.80 -1.03 -22.99
N ASP A 222 -0.47 -1.19 -22.61
CA ASP A 222 -1.64 -0.92 -23.46
C ASP A 222 -2.12 0.55 -23.34
N HIS A 223 -1.36 1.39 -22.62
CA HIS A 223 -1.65 2.81 -22.37
C HIS A 223 -2.89 3.07 -21.48
N ASP A 224 -3.31 2.08 -20.71
CA ASP A 224 -4.30 2.30 -19.66
C ASP A 224 -3.65 3.03 -18.48
N GLN A 225 -4.38 3.99 -17.91
CA GLN A 225 -3.94 4.73 -16.75
C GLN A 225 -4.64 4.22 -15.50
N LEU A 226 -3.85 3.84 -14.51
CA LEU A 226 -4.33 3.28 -13.25
C LEU A 226 -3.78 4.09 -12.07
N VAL A 227 -4.58 4.23 -11.01
CA VAL A 227 -4.14 4.88 -9.77
C VAL A 227 -4.35 3.98 -8.59
N TYR A 228 -3.29 3.66 -7.86
CA TYR A 228 -3.38 2.98 -6.58
C TYR A 228 -3.28 3.99 -5.45
N VAL A 229 -4.25 3.99 -4.54
CA VAL A 229 -4.23 4.77 -3.31
C VAL A 229 -4.16 3.79 -2.15
N ASP A 230 -3.12 3.93 -1.33
CA ASP A 230 -2.90 3.00 -0.22
C ASP A 230 -3.80 3.33 0.97
N GLY A 231 -4.16 2.30 1.72
CA GLY A 231 -4.96 2.43 2.94
C GLY A 231 -4.47 1.48 4.02
N GLN A 232 -4.75 1.79 5.28
CA GLN A 232 -4.14 1.08 6.42
C GLN A 232 -4.38 -0.44 6.43
N LEU A 233 -5.50 -0.90 5.88
CA LEU A 233 -5.81 -2.33 5.78
C LEU A 233 -5.83 -2.82 4.33
N ARG A 234 -6.20 -1.94 3.40
CA ARG A 234 -6.41 -2.22 1.98
C ARG A 234 -6.23 -0.93 1.21
N GLY A 235 -5.54 -1.00 0.08
CA GLY A 235 -5.60 0.06 -0.92
C GLY A 235 -6.78 -0.10 -1.87
N GLU A 236 -6.93 0.90 -2.74
CA GLU A 236 -7.92 0.98 -3.79
C GLU A 236 -7.23 1.29 -5.12
N LEU A 237 -7.63 0.59 -6.18
CA LEU A 237 -7.15 0.86 -7.53
C LEU A 237 -8.26 1.56 -8.32
N TYR A 238 -7.96 2.67 -8.96
CA TYR A 238 -8.86 3.45 -9.80
C TYR A 238 -8.46 3.29 -11.27
N ASP A 239 -9.43 2.97 -12.12
CA ASP A 239 -9.31 2.78 -13.57
C ASP A 239 -10.34 3.62 -14.36
N GLU A 240 -11.33 4.20 -13.67
CA GLU A 240 -12.33 5.06 -14.30
C GLU A 240 -11.68 6.38 -14.74
N PRO A 241 -11.83 6.79 -16.02
CA PRO A 241 -11.14 7.96 -16.55
C PRO A 241 -11.38 9.27 -15.78
N SER A 242 -12.57 9.45 -15.19
CA SER A 242 -12.88 10.63 -14.39
C SER A 242 -12.13 10.68 -13.05
N ASP A 243 -12.00 9.54 -12.38
CA ASP A 243 -11.26 9.41 -11.11
C ASP A 243 -9.75 9.55 -11.37
N VAL A 244 -9.24 8.87 -12.40
CA VAL A 244 -7.85 8.97 -12.85
C VAL A 244 -7.49 10.41 -13.19
N SER A 245 -8.34 11.12 -13.95
CA SER A 245 -8.13 12.52 -14.33
C SER A 245 -8.01 13.44 -13.10
N ALA A 246 -8.88 13.27 -12.10
CA ALA A 246 -8.79 14.05 -10.87
C ALA A 246 -7.49 13.79 -10.08
N LEU A 247 -7.04 12.53 -10.05
CA LEU A 247 -5.80 12.12 -9.39
C LEU A 247 -4.55 12.61 -10.16
N MET A 248 -4.58 12.63 -11.49
CA MET A 248 -3.53 13.22 -12.31
C MET A 248 -3.42 14.74 -12.10
N GLN A 249 -4.54 15.46 -11.97
CA GLN A 249 -4.54 16.89 -11.62
C GLN A 249 -3.89 17.13 -10.25
N ARG A 250 -4.17 16.26 -9.28
CA ARG A 250 -3.53 16.30 -7.96
C ARG A 250 -2.02 16.09 -8.06
N TYR A 251 -1.58 15.09 -8.82
CA TYR A 251 -0.15 14.90 -9.10
C TYR A 251 0.49 16.11 -9.80
N GLY A 252 -0.18 16.72 -10.77
CA GLY A 252 0.30 17.93 -11.42
C GLY A 252 0.60 19.06 -10.42
N MET A 253 -0.25 19.21 -9.40
CA MET A 253 -0.03 20.16 -8.31
C MET A 253 1.06 19.71 -7.32
N LEU A 254 1.16 18.42 -7.00
CA LEU A 254 2.26 17.90 -6.18
C LEU A 254 3.61 18.19 -6.82
N ARG A 255 3.73 17.95 -8.13
CA ARG A 255 4.95 18.21 -8.90
C ARG A 255 5.32 19.69 -8.93
N SER A 256 4.34 20.59 -9.00
CA SER A 256 4.60 22.03 -9.01
C SER A 256 4.95 22.60 -7.63
N GLN A 257 4.56 21.91 -6.56
CA GLN A 257 4.84 22.28 -5.18
C GLN A 257 6.17 21.71 -4.66
N ALA A 258 6.60 20.56 -5.20
CA ALA A 258 7.89 19.96 -4.87
C ALA A 258 9.07 20.79 -5.41
N LEU A 259 10.21 20.67 -4.75
CA LEU A 259 11.48 21.25 -5.18
C LEU A 259 11.87 20.75 -6.57
N THR A 260 12.66 21.53 -7.31
CA THR A 260 13.24 21.01 -8.57
C THR A 260 14.14 19.80 -8.31
N VAL A 261 14.50 19.07 -9.36
CA VAL A 261 15.40 17.91 -9.24
C VAL A 261 16.77 18.35 -8.68
N GLU A 262 17.27 19.50 -9.12
CA GLU A 262 18.54 20.06 -8.66
C GLU A 262 18.47 20.53 -7.20
N GLU A 263 17.36 21.15 -6.80
CA GLU A 263 17.11 21.54 -5.40
C GLU A 263 16.96 20.32 -4.48
N SER A 264 16.28 19.28 -4.95
CA SER A 264 16.10 18.02 -4.23
C SER A 264 17.44 17.29 -4.05
N THR A 265 18.28 17.28 -5.09
CA THR A 265 19.64 16.73 -5.03
C THR A 265 20.49 17.48 -4.01
N ARG A 266 20.49 18.83 -4.06
CA ARG A 266 21.24 19.66 -3.10
C ARG A 266 20.78 19.45 -1.67
N LEU A 267 19.47 19.32 -1.44
CA LEU A 267 18.93 19.03 -0.11
C LEU A 267 19.41 17.67 0.39
N LEU A 268 19.36 16.64 -0.45
CA LEU A 268 19.81 15.29 -0.08
C LEU A 268 21.33 15.24 0.19
N ASP A 269 22.14 15.91 -0.63
CA ASP A 269 23.59 16.01 -0.43
C ASP A 269 23.90 16.73 0.90
N ALA A 270 23.19 17.81 1.23
CA ALA A 270 23.37 18.52 2.50
C ALA A 270 23.01 17.66 3.72
N LEU A 271 21.97 16.82 3.62
CA LEU A 271 21.60 15.88 4.68
C LEU A 271 22.66 14.78 4.86
N LEU A 272 23.19 14.26 3.76
CA LEU A 272 24.29 13.29 3.79
C LEU A 272 25.56 13.89 4.39
N ASP A 273 25.92 15.12 4.03
CA ASP A 273 27.06 15.83 4.58
C ASP A 273 26.92 16.06 6.09
N ALA A 274 25.71 16.41 6.57
CA ALA A 274 25.45 16.55 7.99
C ALA A 274 25.67 15.22 8.75
N LEU A 275 25.15 14.11 8.23
CA LEU A 275 25.32 12.77 8.83
C LEU A 275 26.78 12.30 8.81
N LEU A 276 27.54 12.65 7.77
CA LEU A 276 28.97 12.32 7.69
C LEU A 276 29.82 13.25 8.57
N GLY A 277 29.43 14.53 8.70
CA GLY A 277 30.09 15.52 9.56
C GLY A 277 29.94 15.21 11.06
N GLU A 278 28.86 14.55 11.47
CA GLU A 278 28.66 14.05 12.83
C GLU A 278 29.61 12.89 13.22
N THR A 279 30.31 12.28 12.26
CA THR A 279 31.30 11.21 12.54
C THR A 279 32.70 11.71 12.92
N CYS A 280 32.91 13.02 13.10
CA CYS A 280 34.14 13.55 13.71
C CYS A 280 34.08 13.32 15.24
N PRO A 281 35.03 12.61 15.87
CA PRO A 281 34.88 12.15 17.25
C PRO A 281 35.11 13.31 18.23
N ALA A 282 34.07 14.11 18.45
CA ALA A 282 33.97 15.04 19.56
C ALA A 282 32.85 14.57 20.49
N GLN A 283 33.21 13.66 21.41
CA GLN A 283 32.57 13.44 22.71
C GLN A 283 31.05 13.69 22.75
N HIS A 284 30.27 12.76 22.21
CA HIS A 284 28.82 12.76 22.43
C HIS A 284 28.55 12.40 23.91
N THR A 285 28.38 13.43 24.73
CA THR A 285 27.76 13.28 26.05
C THR A 285 26.26 13.14 25.81
N PRO A 286 25.59 12.06 26.24
CA PRO A 286 24.17 11.87 25.95
C PRO A 286 23.35 13.01 26.58
N PRO A 287 22.26 13.45 25.93
CA PRO A 287 21.40 14.49 26.49
C PRO A 287 20.83 14.00 27.83
N ARG A 288 20.91 14.88 28.85
CA ARG A 288 20.34 14.59 30.18
C ARG A 288 18.86 14.24 30.03
N PRO A 289 18.37 13.16 30.66
CA PRO A 289 16.96 12.83 30.62
C PRO A 289 16.14 13.99 31.22
N TYR A 290 15.08 14.38 30.52
CA TYR A 290 14.15 15.42 30.94
C TYR A 290 13.60 15.12 32.34
N ARG A 291 13.95 15.96 33.32
CA ARG A 291 13.33 15.99 34.65
C ARG A 291 12.19 17.02 34.63
N PRO A 292 10.92 16.62 34.81
CA PRO A 292 9.84 17.59 34.93
C PRO A 292 10.02 18.42 36.21
N PRO A 293 9.52 19.68 36.24
CA PRO A 293 9.62 20.53 37.41
C PRO A 293 8.94 19.89 38.63
N LEU A 294 9.59 19.95 39.80
CA LEU A 294 9.12 19.35 41.08
C LEU A 294 7.68 19.72 41.46
N VAL A 295 7.17 20.85 40.96
CA VAL A 295 5.80 21.33 41.18
C VAL A 295 4.75 20.39 40.55
N GLN A 296 5.03 19.75 39.42
CA GLN A 296 4.09 18.84 38.76
C GLN A 296 4.00 17.47 39.45
N VAL A 297 5.09 16.98 40.05
CA VAL A 297 5.10 15.71 40.79
C VAL A 297 4.25 15.80 42.07
N GLN A 298 4.29 16.94 42.78
CA GLN A 298 3.49 17.15 44.00
C GLN A 298 1.99 17.28 43.72
N LEU A 299 1.60 17.91 42.60
CA LEU A 299 0.18 18.04 42.21
C LEU A 299 -0.43 16.69 41.80
N GLN A 300 0.31 15.84 41.07
CA GLN A 300 -0.16 14.49 40.73
C GLN A 300 -0.26 13.57 41.95
N GLN A 301 0.66 13.68 42.91
CA GLN A 301 0.60 12.91 44.16
C GLN A 301 -0.55 13.35 45.08
N ARG A 302 -0.89 14.66 45.13
CA ARG A 302 -2.07 15.16 45.86
C ARG A 302 -3.39 14.69 45.22
N ARG A 303 -3.51 14.73 43.89
CA ARG A 303 -4.70 14.20 43.17
C ARG A 303 -4.89 12.69 43.39
N ARG A 304 -3.81 11.89 43.37
CA ARG A 304 -3.88 10.44 43.63
C ARG A 304 -4.28 10.12 45.08
N ARG A 305 -3.87 10.93 46.07
CA ARG A 305 -4.30 10.76 47.48
C ARG A 305 -5.76 11.14 47.71
N GLN A 306 -6.30 12.14 47.01
CA GLN A 306 -7.72 12.50 47.10
C GLN A 306 -8.63 11.44 46.46
N LEU A 307 -8.25 10.88 45.30
CA LEU A 307 -9.02 9.83 44.61
C LEU A 307 -9.03 8.47 45.34
N ARG A 308 -8.05 8.20 46.22
CA ARG A 308 -8.05 7.01 47.09
C ARG A 308 -8.93 7.16 48.34
N ARG A 309 -9.29 8.39 48.75
CA ARG A 309 -10.17 8.63 49.91
C ARG A 309 -11.67 8.65 49.56
N SER A 310 -12.03 8.73 48.28
CA SER A 310 -13.42 8.81 47.83
C SER A 310 -14.01 7.49 47.30
N ARG A 311 -13.32 6.36 47.45
CA ARG A 311 -13.90 5.02 47.23
C ARG A 311 -14.25 4.37 48.57
N LEU A 312 -15.45 4.67 49.08
CA LEU A 312 -16.12 3.83 50.08
C LEU A 312 -16.71 2.59 49.36
N PRO A 313 -16.62 1.38 49.94
CA PRO A 313 -17.20 0.18 49.34
C PRO A 313 -18.71 0.11 49.64
N LEU A 314 -19.53 0.00 48.59
CA LEU A 314 -20.91 -0.47 48.68
C LEU A 314 -20.89 -1.99 48.94
N ALA A 315 -21.05 -2.39 50.20
CA ALA A 315 -21.34 -3.77 50.58
C ALA A 315 -22.64 -3.79 51.40
N GLN A 316 -23.63 -4.45 50.80
CA GLN A 316 -24.85 -5.08 51.32
C GLN A 316 -25.15 -4.96 52.82
N VAL A 317 -26.34 -4.44 53.14
CA VAL A 317 -27.14 -4.87 54.30
C VAL A 317 -28.59 -5.03 53.85
N GLN A 318 -29.07 -6.27 53.82
CA GLN A 318 -30.49 -6.60 53.78
C GLN A 318 -30.81 -7.45 55.02
N LEU A 319 -31.94 -7.11 55.65
CA LEU A 319 -32.83 -7.90 56.52
C LEU A 319 -32.84 -7.64 58.05
N GLN A 320 -34.01 -7.11 58.47
CA GLN A 320 -34.86 -7.44 59.62
C GLN A 320 -34.40 -7.06 61.05
N GLN A 321 -35.15 -6.16 61.71
CA GLN A 321 -36.20 -6.50 62.72
C GLN A 321 -36.74 -5.23 63.42
N ARG A 322 -38.07 -5.20 63.57
CA ARG A 322 -38.96 -4.24 64.28
C ARG A 322 -39.41 -2.99 63.54
#